data_AF-A0A256WD82-F1
#
_entry.id   AF-A0A256WD82-F1
#
_cell.length_a   1.000
_cell.length_b   1.000
_cell.length_c   1.000
_cell.angle_alpha   90.00
_cell.angle_beta   90.00
_cell.angle_gamma   90.00
#
_symmetry.space_group_name_H-M   'P 1'
#
loop_
_entity.id
_entity.type
_entity.pdbx_description
1 polymer ?
#
loop_
_entity_poly.entity_id
_entity_poly.type
_entity_poly.pdbx_seq_one_letter_code
_entity_poly.pdbx_strand_id
1 'polypeptide(L)'
;NPNQLHLPVAPRPEEFAQKNLYAAFFHSNENNRVYPAFLSRKEYYSDTLMLSVDGFIKARDENKELLIASAQEINIEDGKTPEGNFMGLNTTNCEVKARGEIRFGARLGQVSMRSFGNINHFIIPDSTGMKLFMIMDFHFADEALKYMFQQLDLANTKGINMALPQVRTAFIELLGQEEGNKIIKDLNLYGTIRKTPEALMKSIVFGDVEMYYDKNSRSFQSVGPIGIGSILGEQVNKYYTGYLQLVKRRSGDVLNLYLEIDRRHWYFFSYSHNVMQSISSRTDFNKILREIKDDKRKDVQEKDRVAYRYIISTTQKKNRFLRDMRKGGSLEEE
;
A
#
# COMPACT_ATOMS: atom_id res chain seq x y z
N ASN A 1 38.37 4.12 -15.71
CA ASN A 1 37.27 4.68 -16.51
C ASN A 1 36.26 5.28 -15.53
N PRO A 2 36.07 6.61 -15.49
CA PRO A 2 35.19 7.28 -14.52
C PRO A 2 33.76 6.74 -14.52
N ASN A 3 33.30 6.21 -15.66
CA ASN A 3 31.96 5.65 -15.85
C ASN A 3 31.76 4.25 -15.22
N GLN A 4 32.82 3.67 -14.62
CA GLN A 4 32.78 2.39 -13.89
C GLN A 4 32.87 2.56 -12.37
N LEU A 5 32.92 3.80 -11.86
CA LEU A 5 32.98 4.04 -10.43
C LEU A 5 31.57 3.91 -9.82
N HIS A 6 31.38 2.86 -9.03
CA HIS A 6 30.20 2.66 -8.21
C HIS A 6 30.56 2.92 -6.75
N LEU A 7 29.82 3.79 -6.08
CA LEU A 7 30.02 4.00 -4.65
C LEU A 7 29.02 3.13 -3.88
N PRO A 8 29.47 2.34 -2.89
CA PRO A 8 28.57 1.55 -2.07
C PRO A 8 27.69 2.46 -1.21
N VAL A 9 26.40 2.12 -1.13
CA VAL A 9 25.41 2.71 -0.24
C VAL A 9 25.04 1.63 0.77
N ALA A 10 25.63 1.71 1.96
CA ALA A 10 25.29 0.82 3.07
C ALA A 10 23.81 1.01 3.49
N PRO A 11 23.20 0.06 4.23
CA PRO A 11 21.83 0.24 4.76
C PRO A 11 21.66 1.45 5.69
N ARG A 12 22.75 1.91 6.31
CA ARG A 12 22.84 3.14 7.11
C ARG A 12 24.15 3.84 6.80
N PRO A 13 24.23 4.65 5.73
CA PRO A 13 25.42 5.43 5.45
C PRO A 13 25.62 6.48 6.54
N GLU A 14 26.86 6.80 6.88
CA GLU A 14 27.18 7.82 7.88
C GLU A 14 27.97 8.97 7.24
N GLU A 15 27.64 10.21 7.62
CA GLU A 15 28.47 11.38 7.35
C GLU A 15 29.75 11.35 8.19
N PHE A 16 30.78 12.10 7.81
CA PHE A 16 32.06 12.24 8.52
C PHE A 16 31.92 12.57 10.03
N ALA A 17 30.75 13.08 10.47
CA ALA A 17 30.41 13.36 11.86
C ALA A 17 29.51 12.28 12.54
N GLN A 18 29.51 11.03 12.04
CA GLN A 18 28.71 9.89 12.57
C GLN A 18 27.19 10.13 12.58
N LYS A 19 26.70 11.02 11.70
CA LYS A 19 25.27 11.23 11.52
C LYS A 19 24.77 10.33 10.40
N ASN A 20 23.71 9.58 10.67
CA ASN A 20 23.09 8.71 9.68
C ASN A 20 22.51 9.52 8.51
N LEU A 21 22.94 9.17 7.31
CA LEU A 21 22.33 9.50 6.04
C LEU A 21 21.38 8.36 5.64
N TYR A 22 20.47 8.64 4.71
CA TYR A 22 19.49 7.67 4.26
C TYR A 22 19.25 7.81 2.76
N ALA A 23 19.03 6.68 2.09
CA ALA A 23 18.38 6.58 0.79
C ALA A 23 16.97 6.01 1.03
N ALA A 24 16.02 6.89 1.31
CA ALA A 24 14.74 6.50 1.88
C ALA A 24 13.61 7.51 1.62
N PHE A 25 12.39 7.08 1.89
CA PHE A 25 11.23 7.95 2.07
C PHE A 25 10.81 7.98 3.53
N PHE A 26 10.41 9.16 4.00
CA PHE A 26 9.94 9.38 5.36
C PHE A 26 8.58 10.06 5.38
N HIS A 27 7.77 9.73 6.38
CA HIS A 27 6.58 10.49 6.75
C HIS A 27 6.87 11.32 8.01
N SER A 28 6.74 12.65 7.91
CA SER A 28 6.87 13.56 9.04
C SER A 28 5.52 13.94 9.60
N ASN A 29 5.33 13.69 10.90
CA ASN A 29 4.16 14.20 11.63
C ASN A 29 4.31 15.69 11.98
N GLU A 30 5.53 16.17 12.16
CA GLU A 30 5.82 17.57 12.51
C GLU A 30 5.60 18.48 11.30
N ASN A 31 6.21 18.14 10.16
CA ASN A 31 6.04 18.89 8.92
C ASN A 31 4.80 18.49 8.11
N ASN A 32 4.04 17.49 8.59
CA ASN A 32 2.81 17.00 7.95
C ASN A 32 2.99 16.72 6.45
N ARG A 33 4.03 15.96 6.10
CA ARG A 33 4.38 15.64 4.71
C ARG A 33 5.09 14.31 4.57
N VAL A 34 5.14 13.81 3.35
CA VAL A 34 6.03 12.73 2.96
C VAL A 34 7.15 13.33 2.13
N TYR A 35 8.40 12.97 2.44
CA TYR A 35 9.57 13.52 1.76
C TYR A 35 10.63 12.43 1.51
N PRO A 36 11.40 12.56 0.42
CA PRO A 36 12.57 11.73 0.17
C PRO A 36 13.79 12.22 0.93
N ALA A 37 14.62 11.30 1.38
CA ALA A 37 16.01 11.52 1.73
C ALA A 37 16.88 10.77 0.72
N PHE A 38 17.58 11.49 -0.17
CA PHE A 38 18.50 10.90 -1.14
C PHE A 38 19.94 11.15 -0.66
N LEU A 39 20.48 10.19 0.09
CA LEU A 39 21.74 10.32 0.84
C LEU A 39 21.77 11.56 1.75
N SER A 40 20.62 11.86 2.36
CA SER A 40 20.46 12.99 3.29
C SER A 40 19.93 12.51 4.64
N ARG A 41 19.94 13.40 5.63
CA ARG A 41 19.43 13.10 6.97
C ARG A 41 17.90 13.14 6.97
N LYS A 42 17.29 12.37 7.88
CA LYS A 42 15.90 12.62 8.28
C LYS A 42 15.78 13.98 8.98
N GLU A 43 14.66 14.66 8.76
CA GLU A 43 14.36 16.00 9.30
C GLU A 43 14.16 15.95 10.81
N TYR A 44 13.39 14.98 11.30
CA TYR A 44 13.18 14.75 12.73
C TYR A 44 13.49 13.33 13.15
N TYR A 45 13.90 13.18 14.41
CA TYR A 45 14.14 11.87 14.99
C TYR A 45 12.89 10.96 14.96
N SER A 46 11.72 11.55 15.14
CA SER A 46 10.40 10.89 15.17
C SER A 46 9.80 10.58 13.80
N ASP A 47 10.46 10.98 12.71
CA ASP A 47 9.94 10.72 11.36
C ASP A 47 9.89 9.22 11.09
N THR A 48 8.78 8.79 10.50
CA THR A 48 8.51 7.39 10.19
C THR A 48 9.23 7.00 8.90
N LEU A 49 10.15 6.04 8.97
CA LEU A 49 10.73 5.43 7.76
C LEU A 49 9.64 4.67 7.00
N MET A 50 9.38 5.08 5.75
CA MET A 50 8.39 4.44 4.88
C MET A 50 9.00 3.37 3.98
N LEU A 51 10.13 3.69 3.34
CA LEU A 51 10.83 2.81 2.41
C LEU A 51 12.31 3.19 2.47
N SER A 52 13.20 2.21 2.40
CA SER A 52 14.64 2.42 2.29
C SER A 52 15.23 1.53 1.21
N VAL A 53 16.29 2.00 0.57
CA VAL A 53 17.03 1.28 -0.45
C VAL A 53 18.51 1.33 -0.11
N ASP A 54 19.20 0.22 -0.36
CA ASP A 54 20.64 0.08 -0.25
C ASP A 54 21.22 -0.51 -1.55
N GLY A 55 22.55 -0.52 -1.67
CA GLY A 55 23.23 -1.08 -2.83
C GLY A 55 24.39 -0.20 -3.30
N PHE A 56 24.33 0.26 -4.54
CA PHE A 56 25.37 1.07 -5.17
C PHE A 56 24.75 2.28 -5.84
N ILE A 57 25.46 3.41 -5.83
CA ILE A 57 25.04 4.62 -6.55
C ILE A 57 25.82 4.80 -7.85
N LYS A 58 25.13 5.25 -8.90
CA LYS A 58 25.69 5.59 -10.21
C LYS A 58 24.93 6.77 -10.82
N ALA A 59 25.67 7.68 -11.45
CA ALA A 59 25.09 8.68 -12.34
C ALA A 59 24.85 8.07 -13.74
N ARG A 60 23.69 8.34 -14.33
CA ARG A 60 23.29 7.83 -15.65
C ARG A 60 22.48 8.87 -16.42
N ASP A 61 22.10 8.55 -17.66
CA ASP A 61 21.33 9.44 -18.54
C ASP A 61 22.01 10.82 -18.69
N GLU A 62 23.28 10.83 -19.08
CA GLU A 62 24.09 12.07 -19.18
C GLU A 62 24.17 12.88 -17.86
N ASN A 63 24.19 12.19 -16.71
CA ASN A 63 24.17 12.75 -15.35
C ASN A 63 22.85 13.44 -14.95
N LYS A 64 21.76 13.16 -15.67
CA LYS A 64 20.41 13.68 -15.32
C LYS A 64 19.71 12.82 -14.25
N GLU A 65 20.20 11.61 -13.99
CA GLU A 65 19.71 10.76 -12.92
C GLU A 65 20.84 10.21 -12.05
N LEU A 66 20.64 10.26 -10.73
CA LEU A 66 21.41 9.49 -9.76
C LEU A 66 20.59 8.28 -9.33
N LEU A 67 21.08 7.07 -9.62
CA LEU A 67 20.40 5.81 -9.32
C LEU A 67 21.12 5.08 -8.18
N ILE A 68 20.35 4.62 -7.20
CA ILE A 68 20.75 3.66 -6.16
C ILE A 68 20.02 2.35 -6.43
N ALA A 69 20.75 1.26 -6.67
CA ALA A 69 20.19 -0.06 -6.96
C ALA A 69 21.16 -1.19 -6.55
N SER A 70 20.70 -2.43 -6.67
CA SER A 70 21.53 -3.63 -6.43
C SER A 70 22.74 -3.69 -7.38
N ALA A 71 23.81 -4.40 -6.99
CA ALA A 71 24.98 -4.58 -7.86
C ALA A 71 24.66 -5.21 -9.23
N GLN A 72 23.62 -6.04 -9.28
CA GLN A 72 23.18 -6.72 -10.50
C GLN A 72 22.44 -5.76 -11.46
N GLU A 73 21.83 -4.71 -10.92
CA GLU A 73 20.97 -3.79 -11.69
C GLU A 73 21.55 -2.37 -11.80
N ILE A 74 22.68 -2.07 -11.15
CA ILE A 74 23.29 -0.72 -11.20
C ILE A 74 23.82 -0.34 -12.59
N ASN A 75 24.05 -1.34 -13.45
CA ASN A 75 24.57 -1.18 -14.81
C ASN A 75 23.51 -1.44 -15.90
N ILE A 76 22.23 -1.39 -15.56
CA ILE A 76 21.18 -1.40 -16.58
C ILE A 76 21.33 -0.21 -17.54
N GLU A 77 20.83 -0.39 -18.76
CA GLU A 77 20.86 0.63 -19.80
C GLU A 77 20.10 1.90 -19.38
N ASP A 78 20.58 3.03 -19.89
CA ASP A 78 19.96 4.35 -19.77
C ASP A 78 18.48 4.30 -20.21
N GLY A 79 17.62 5.04 -19.49
CA GLY A 79 16.17 5.00 -19.66
C GLY A 79 15.43 3.74 -19.15
N LYS A 80 16.12 2.65 -18.80
CA LYS A 80 15.47 1.47 -18.18
C LYS A 80 15.32 1.65 -16.66
N THR A 81 14.22 1.14 -16.12
CA THR A 81 13.99 1.10 -14.67
C THR A 81 14.44 -0.26 -14.11
N PRO A 82 15.14 -0.32 -12.96
CA PRO A 82 15.44 -1.59 -12.31
C PRO A 82 14.19 -2.42 -12.06
N GLU A 83 14.29 -3.74 -12.05
CA GLU A 83 13.17 -4.62 -11.70
C GLU A 83 13.01 -4.74 -10.18
N GLY A 84 14.13 -4.78 -9.45
CA GLY A 84 14.21 -4.83 -7.99
C GLY A 84 14.02 -3.49 -7.28
N ASN A 85 14.45 -3.44 -6.02
CA ASN A 85 14.39 -2.23 -5.19
C ASN A 85 15.41 -1.21 -5.70
N PHE A 86 14.97 0.03 -5.86
CA PHE A 86 15.82 1.12 -6.31
C PHE A 86 15.34 2.46 -5.79
N MET A 87 16.22 3.45 -5.81
CA MET A 87 15.88 4.86 -5.61
C MET A 87 16.59 5.70 -6.66
N GLY A 88 15.85 6.52 -7.40
CA GLY A 88 16.36 7.41 -8.44
C GLY A 88 16.04 8.86 -8.13
N LEU A 89 17.02 9.75 -8.28
CA LEU A 89 16.83 11.20 -8.25
C LEU A 89 17.06 11.75 -9.66
N ASN A 90 15.99 12.25 -10.27
CA ASN A 90 16.07 12.97 -11.54
C ASN A 90 16.28 14.47 -11.25
N THR A 91 17.44 14.98 -11.65
CA THR A 91 17.86 16.37 -11.37
C THR A 91 17.22 17.39 -12.32
N THR A 92 16.71 16.93 -13.47
CA THR A 92 16.04 17.79 -14.46
C THR A 92 14.59 18.05 -14.06
N ASN A 93 13.86 16.99 -13.72
CA ASN A 93 12.43 17.07 -13.38
C ASN A 93 12.19 17.29 -11.88
N CYS A 94 13.25 17.35 -11.07
CA CYS A 94 13.18 17.49 -9.60
C CYS A 94 12.27 16.42 -8.98
N GLU A 95 12.49 15.17 -9.37
CA GLU A 95 11.63 14.03 -9.04
C GLU A 95 12.46 12.93 -8.39
N VAL A 96 11.95 12.37 -7.28
CA VAL A 96 12.55 11.21 -6.62
C VAL A 96 11.60 10.03 -6.70
N LYS A 97 12.08 8.93 -7.28
CA LYS A 97 11.36 7.66 -7.40
C LYS A 97 12.00 6.61 -6.54
N ALA A 98 11.20 5.75 -5.92
CA ALA A 98 11.72 4.53 -5.31
C ALA A 98 10.74 3.37 -5.44
N ARG A 99 11.27 2.15 -5.36
CA ARG A 99 10.51 0.90 -5.37
C ARG A 99 10.93 -0.01 -4.22
N GLY A 100 9.94 -0.66 -3.61
CA GLY A 100 10.14 -1.69 -2.59
C GLY A 100 8.93 -1.88 -1.69
N GLU A 101 9.14 -2.46 -0.51
CA GLU A 101 8.13 -2.49 0.55
C GLU A 101 7.93 -1.07 1.10
N ILE A 102 6.68 -0.61 1.13
CA ILE A 102 6.28 0.70 1.62
C ILE A 102 5.50 0.49 2.92
N ARG A 103 5.91 1.19 3.97
CA ARG A 103 5.32 1.13 5.31
C ARG A 103 4.76 2.51 5.67
N PHE A 104 3.44 2.64 5.74
CA PHE A 104 2.80 3.91 6.14
C PHE A 104 3.04 4.31 7.61
N GLY A 105 3.62 3.40 8.40
CA GLY A 105 3.74 3.53 9.86
C GLY A 105 2.41 3.76 10.55
N ALA A 106 1.35 3.16 10.02
CA ALA A 106 0.04 3.15 10.64
C ALA A 106 0.02 2.11 11.78
N ARG A 107 -0.44 2.52 12.95
CA ARG A 107 -0.58 1.71 14.17
C ARG A 107 -1.97 1.10 14.21
N LEU A 108 -2.18 0.08 13.39
CA LEU A 108 -3.48 -0.57 13.21
C LEU A 108 -3.72 -1.79 14.13
N GLY A 109 -2.93 -1.94 15.20
CA GLY A 109 -3.16 -2.98 16.21
C GLY A 109 -3.19 -4.40 15.61
N GLN A 110 -4.34 -5.07 15.71
CA GLN A 110 -4.56 -6.43 15.18
C GLN A 110 -4.86 -6.49 13.68
N VAL A 111 -4.97 -5.35 12.98
CA VAL A 111 -5.05 -5.32 11.52
C VAL A 111 -3.62 -5.25 10.98
N SER A 112 -3.19 -6.32 10.32
CA SER A 112 -1.91 -6.34 9.62
C SER A 112 -2.06 -5.70 8.24
N MET A 113 -1.08 -4.89 7.86
CA MET A 113 -1.02 -4.28 6.54
C MET A 113 0.42 -4.31 6.03
N ARG A 114 0.60 -4.84 4.82
CA ARG A 114 1.87 -4.78 4.06
C ARG A 114 1.58 -4.20 2.69
N SER A 115 2.48 -3.38 2.18
CA SER A 115 2.32 -2.75 0.88
C SER A 115 3.65 -2.73 0.13
N PHE A 116 3.57 -2.90 -1.18
CA PHE A 116 4.72 -3.03 -2.07
C PHE A 116 4.47 -2.24 -3.33
N GLY A 117 5.49 -1.61 -3.88
CA GLY A 117 5.38 -0.94 -5.17
C GLY A 117 6.24 0.31 -5.24
N ASN A 118 5.72 1.31 -5.96
CA ASN A 118 6.45 2.52 -6.28
C ASN A 118 5.96 3.68 -5.42
N ILE A 119 6.88 4.51 -4.95
CA ILE A 119 6.63 5.84 -4.39
C ILE A 119 7.34 6.87 -5.27
N ASN A 120 6.65 7.95 -5.59
CA ASN A 120 7.16 9.02 -6.42
C ASN A 120 6.89 10.36 -5.74
N HIS A 121 7.90 11.22 -5.69
CA HIS A 121 7.78 12.54 -5.09
C HIS A 121 8.33 13.62 -6.00
N PHE A 122 7.52 14.64 -6.20
CA PHE A 122 7.88 15.84 -6.95
C PHE A 122 8.29 16.92 -5.96
N ILE A 123 9.56 17.33 -6.00
CA ILE A 123 10.16 18.21 -5.00
C ILE A 123 9.53 19.61 -5.05
N ILE A 124 9.25 20.13 -6.25
CA ILE A 124 8.73 21.50 -6.44
C ILE A 124 7.28 21.64 -5.93
N PRO A 125 6.30 20.84 -6.39
CA PRO A 125 4.94 20.91 -5.86
C PRO A 125 4.80 20.24 -4.48
N ASP A 126 5.86 19.63 -3.93
CA ASP A 126 5.87 18.90 -2.65
C ASP A 126 4.70 17.91 -2.55
N SER A 127 4.59 17.05 -3.57
CA SER A 127 3.52 16.06 -3.73
C SER A 127 4.07 14.65 -3.86
N THR A 128 3.38 13.68 -3.27
CA THR A 128 3.80 12.28 -3.24
C THR A 128 2.67 11.37 -3.70
N GLY A 129 2.93 10.60 -4.76
CA GLY A 129 2.05 9.55 -5.26
C GLY A 129 2.67 8.17 -5.06
N MET A 130 1.82 7.15 -4.93
CA MET A 130 2.22 5.77 -4.72
C MET A 130 1.37 4.83 -5.57
N LYS A 131 1.96 3.78 -6.12
CA LYS A 131 1.26 2.69 -6.82
C LYS A 131 1.58 1.38 -6.14
N LEU A 132 0.56 0.73 -5.60
CA LEU A 132 0.71 -0.25 -4.54
C LEU A 132 -0.03 -1.55 -4.82
N PHE A 133 0.65 -2.65 -4.54
CA PHE A 133 0.03 -3.90 -4.15
C PHE A 133 -0.08 -3.89 -2.62
N MET A 134 -1.26 -4.18 -2.08
CA MET A 134 -1.50 -4.11 -0.64
C MET A 134 -2.10 -5.40 -0.12
N ILE A 135 -1.66 -5.83 1.06
CA ILE A 135 -2.21 -6.99 1.76
C ILE A 135 -2.77 -6.48 3.08
N MET A 136 -4.04 -6.76 3.34
CA MET A 136 -4.69 -6.50 4.62
C MET A 136 -5.21 -7.81 5.23
N ASP A 137 -4.88 -8.03 6.49
CA ASP A 137 -5.27 -9.21 7.24
C ASP A 137 -5.86 -8.80 8.59
N PHE A 138 -7.06 -9.27 8.87
CA PHE A 138 -7.81 -8.93 10.08
C PHE A 138 -8.83 -10.01 10.41
N HIS A 139 -9.03 -10.27 11.70
CA HIS A 139 -10.08 -11.18 12.17
C HIS A 139 -11.46 -10.65 11.77
N PHE A 140 -12.29 -11.47 11.12
CA PHE A 140 -13.62 -11.08 10.69
C PHE A 140 -14.54 -12.29 10.52
N ALA A 141 -15.78 -12.04 10.14
CA ALA A 141 -16.71 -13.08 9.73
C ALA A 141 -16.34 -13.62 8.33
N ASP A 142 -15.70 -14.78 8.26
CA ASP A 142 -15.34 -15.43 6.99
C ASP A 142 -16.53 -15.60 6.06
N GLU A 143 -17.70 -15.98 6.60
CA GLU A 143 -18.94 -16.10 5.83
C GLU A 143 -19.34 -14.77 5.16
N ALA A 144 -19.12 -13.64 5.84
CA ALA A 144 -19.43 -12.33 5.30
C ALA A 144 -18.42 -11.91 4.22
N LEU A 145 -17.13 -12.21 4.41
CA LEU A 145 -16.10 -11.98 3.38
C LEU A 145 -16.31 -12.88 2.16
N LYS A 146 -16.69 -14.14 2.34
CA LYS A 146 -17.07 -15.05 1.25
C LYS A 146 -18.28 -14.55 0.48
N TYR A 147 -19.31 -14.05 1.17
CA TYR A 147 -20.45 -13.42 0.50
C TYR A 147 -20.00 -12.19 -0.32
N MET A 148 -19.17 -11.33 0.26
CA MET A 148 -18.62 -10.17 -0.45
C MET A 148 -17.80 -10.58 -1.68
N PHE A 149 -16.93 -11.59 -1.55
CA PHE A 149 -16.18 -12.18 -2.64
C PHE A 149 -17.08 -12.60 -3.79
N GLN A 150 -18.11 -13.41 -3.54
CA GLN A 150 -19.03 -13.87 -4.58
C GLN A 150 -19.71 -12.72 -5.33
N GLN A 151 -20.12 -11.66 -4.62
CA GLN A 151 -20.75 -10.50 -5.25
C GLN A 151 -19.75 -9.69 -6.09
N LEU A 152 -18.51 -9.55 -5.63
CA LEU A 152 -17.46 -8.87 -6.38
C LEU A 152 -17.08 -9.68 -7.62
N ASP A 153 -16.84 -10.98 -7.47
CA ASP A 153 -16.45 -11.86 -8.57
C ASP A 153 -17.51 -11.93 -9.68
N LEU A 154 -18.80 -11.95 -9.33
CA LEU A 154 -19.89 -11.93 -10.32
C LEU A 154 -20.02 -10.58 -11.06
N ALA A 155 -19.46 -9.49 -10.52
CA ALA A 155 -19.55 -8.19 -11.16
C ALA A 155 -18.73 -8.15 -12.47
N ASN A 156 -19.33 -7.57 -13.51
CA ASN A 156 -18.67 -7.37 -14.79
C ASN A 156 -17.91 -6.03 -14.80
N THR A 157 -16.73 -6.02 -14.20
CA THR A 157 -15.84 -4.85 -14.17
C THR A 157 -14.50 -5.17 -14.84
N LYS A 158 -13.69 -4.12 -15.08
CA LYS A 158 -12.40 -4.25 -15.75
C LYS A 158 -11.44 -5.12 -14.92
N GLY A 159 -10.77 -6.07 -15.56
CA GLY A 159 -9.72 -6.87 -14.94
C GLY A 159 -8.46 -6.07 -14.60
N ILE A 160 -7.73 -6.50 -13.57
CA ILE A 160 -6.41 -5.97 -13.20
C ILE A 160 -5.35 -6.51 -14.16
N ASN A 161 -4.39 -5.66 -14.52
CA ASN A 161 -3.20 -6.11 -15.22
C ASN A 161 -2.22 -6.75 -14.22
N MET A 162 -2.03 -8.07 -14.28
CA MET A 162 -1.14 -8.78 -13.34
C MET A 162 0.35 -8.60 -13.66
N ALA A 163 0.71 -7.95 -14.78
CA ALA A 163 2.08 -7.61 -15.14
C ALA A 163 2.57 -6.27 -14.56
N LEU A 164 1.80 -5.67 -13.65
CA LEU A 164 2.15 -4.39 -13.03
C LEU A 164 3.40 -4.51 -12.14
N PRO A 165 4.31 -3.51 -12.12
CA PRO A 165 5.55 -3.59 -11.35
C PRO A 165 5.36 -3.87 -9.86
N GLN A 166 4.34 -3.27 -9.23
CA GLN A 166 4.02 -3.46 -7.81
C GLN A 166 3.58 -4.90 -7.50
N VAL A 167 2.94 -5.59 -8.45
CA VAL A 167 2.58 -7.00 -8.34
C VAL A 167 3.87 -7.83 -8.31
N ARG A 168 4.78 -7.58 -9.27
CA ARG A 168 6.10 -8.23 -9.32
C ARG A 168 6.88 -8.03 -8.01
N THR A 169 6.97 -6.79 -7.53
CA THR A 169 7.64 -6.46 -6.26
C THR A 169 7.04 -7.24 -5.09
N ALA A 170 5.71 -7.29 -4.97
CA ALA A 170 5.05 -8.03 -3.91
C ALA A 170 5.41 -9.52 -3.93
N PHE A 171 5.32 -10.18 -5.09
CA PHE A 171 5.63 -11.61 -5.18
C PHE A 171 7.08 -11.92 -4.81
N ILE A 172 8.03 -11.10 -5.27
CA ILE A 172 9.45 -11.29 -4.98
C ILE A 172 9.76 -11.04 -3.49
N GLU A 173 9.21 -9.98 -2.90
CA GLU A 173 9.42 -9.64 -1.48
C GLU A 173 8.72 -10.63 -0.52
N LEU A 174 7.60 -11.23 -0.95
CA LEU A 174 6.84 -12.18 -0.12
C LEU A 174 7.38 -13.60 -0.19
N LEU A 175 7.82 -14.04 -1.37
CA LEU A 175 8.10 -15.45 -1.66
C LEU A 175 9.57 -15.71 -2.00
N GLY A 176 10.37 -14.65 -2.16
CA GLY A 176 11.72 -14.72 -2.66
C GLY A 176 11.79 -14.71 -4.19
N GLN A 177 13.02 -14.53 -4.70
CA GLN A 177 13.29 -14.37 -6.14
C GLN A 177 12.83 -15.56 -6.98
N GLU A 178 13.14 -16.78 -6.58
CA GLU A 178 12.90 -17.97 -7.40
C GLU A 178 11.40 -18.27 -7.53
N GLU A 179 10.70 -18.46 -6.41
CA GLU A 179 9.27 -18.79 -6.40
C GLU A 179 8.42 -17.61 -6.88
N GLY A 180 8.80 -16.38 -6.53
CA GLY A 180 8.14 -15.18 -7.04
C GLY A 180 8.18 -15.13 -8.57
N ASN A 181 9.36 -15.29 -9.18
CA ASN A 181 9.51 -15.28 -10.64
C ASN A 181 8.74 -16.42 -11.32
N LYS A 182 8.63 -17.58 -10.68
CA LYS A 182 7.84 -18.70 -11.19
C LYS A 182 6.34 -18.36 -11.24
N ILE A 183 5.80 -17.79 -10.16
CA ILE A 183 4.39 -17.36 -10.12
C ILE A 183 4.11 -16.24 -11.12
N ILE A 184 5.03 -15.28 -11.26
CA ILE A 184 4.91 -14.21 -12.26
C ILE A 184 4.86 -14.79 -13.68
N LYS A 185 5.69 -15.80 -13.98
CA LYS A 185 5.64 -16.50 -15.28
C LYS A 185 4.30 -17.21 -15.49
N ASP A 186 3.79 -17.92 -14.50
CA ASP A 186 2.48 -18.59 -14.58
C ASP A 186 1.34 -17.58 -14.78
N LEU A 187 1.37 -16.45 -14.07
CA LEU A 187 0.42 -15.35 -14.23
C LEU A 187 0.46 -14.78 -15.64
N ASN A 188 1.64 -14.55 -16.20
CA ASN A 188 1.78 -14.01 -17.55
C ASN A 188 1.34 -15.00 -18.64
N LEU A 189 1.50 -16.31 -18.41
CA LEU A 189 1.13 -17.35 -19.38
C LEU A 189 -0.34 -17.73 -19.32
N TYR A 190 -0.92 -17.81 -18.13
CA TYR A 190 -2.26 -18.37 -17.90
C TYR A 190 -3.27 -17.36 -17.38
N GLY A 191 -2.85 -16.13 -17.07
CA GLY A 191 -3.70 -15.08 -16.50
C GLY A 191 -4.19 -15.35 -15.07
N THR A 192 -3.80 -16.48 -14.47
CA THR A 192 -4.29 -16.95 -13.17
C THR A 192 -3.18 -17.64 -12.39
N ILE A 193 -3.27 -17.58 -11.05
CA ILE A 193 -2.38 -18.33 -10.17
C ILE A 193 -2.98 -19.72 -9.97
N ARG A 194 -2.22 -20.78 -10.29
CA ARG A 194 -2.69 -22.17 -10.11
C ARG A 194 -2.86 -22.56 -8.65
N LYS A 195 -1.95 -22.10 -7.78
CA LYS A 195 -1.98 -22.34 -6.34
C LYS A 195 -1.68 -21.04 -5.60
N THR A 196 -2.68 -20.48 -4.93
CA THR A 196 -2.51 -19.27 -4.13
C THR A 196 -1.49 -19.52 -3.01
N PRO A 197 -0.39 -18.75 -2.93
CA PRO A 197 0.57 -18.83 -1.83
C PRO A 197 -0.09 -18.49 -0.49
N GLU A 198 0.37 -19.13 0.59
CA GLU A 198 -0.13 -18.86 1.94
C GLU A 198 -0.02 -17.38 2.34
N ALA A 199 1.04 -16.69 1.87
CA ALA A 199 1.22 -15.26 2.07
C ALA A 199 0.07 -14.39 1.52
N LEU A 200 -0.71 -14.90 0.57
CA LEU A 200 -1.87 -14.24 -0.04
C LEU A 200 -3.22 -14.79 0.45
N MET A 201 -3.23 -15.81 1.31
CA MET A 201 -4.44 -16.32 1.99
C MET A 201 -4.82 -15.37 3.14
N LYS A 202 -5.28 -14.17 2.77
CA LYS A 202 -5.49 -13.02 3.65
C LYS A 202 -6.89 -12.45 3.49
N SER A 203 -7.36 -11.67 4.47
CA SER A 203 -8.71 -11.09 4.44
C SER A 203 -9.00 -10.38 3.12
N ILE A 204 -8.13 -9.44 2.71
CA ILE A 204 -8.22 -8.76 1.41
C ILE A 204 -6.81 -8.47 0.86
N VAL A 205 -6.59 -8.82 -0.40
CA VAL A 205 -5.40 -8.46 -1.17
C VAL A 205 -5.81 -7.52 -2.29
N PHE A 206 -5.14 -6.38 -2.39
CA PHE A 206 -5.30 -5.38 -3.44
C PHE A 206 -4.16 -5.53 -4.45
N GLY A 207 -4.52 -5.75 -5.71
CA GLY A 207 -3.55 -5.92 -6.80
C GLY A 207 -3.01 -4.60 -7.34
N ASP A 208 -3.83 -3.55 -7.29
CA ASP A 208 -3.45 -2.21 -7.74
C ASP A 208 -4.25 -1.14 -7.00
N VAL A 209 -3.55 -0.32 -6.21
CA VAL A 209 -4.10 0.85 -5.54
C VAL A 209 -3.16 2.01 -5.76
N GLU A 210 -3.68 3.08 -6.38
CA GLU A 210 -2.98 4.35 -6.43
C GLU A 210 -3.36 5.17 -5.21
N MET A 211 -2.36 5.71 -4.50
CA MET A 211 -2.57 6.52 -3.30
C MET A 211 -1.72 7.79 -3.33
N TYR A 212 -2.17 8.81 -2.63
CA TYR A 212 -1.41 10.03 -2.36
C TYR A 212 -1.52 10.40 -0.89
N TYR A 213 -0.64 11.29 -0.44
CA TYR A 213 -0.71 11.85 0.91
C TYR A 213 -1.42 13.20 0.90
N ASP A 214 -2.61 13.27 1.51
CA ASP A 214 -3.35 14.51 1.68
C ASP A 214 -2.95 15.20 2.99
N LYS A 215 -2.34 16.39 2.84
CA LYS A 215 -1.91 17.22 3.98
C LYS A 215 -3.10 17.76 4.78
N ASN A 216 -4.24 18.02 4.15
CA ASN A 216 -5.40 18.63 4.82
C ASN A 216 -6.05 17.67 5.81
N SER A 217 -6.33 16.45 5.37
CA SER A 217 -6.86 15.38 6.24
C SER A 217 -5.79 14.61 7.02
N ARG A 218 -4.51 14.88 6.76
CA ARG A 218 -3.35 14.15 7.32
C ARG A 218 -3.46 12.64 7.11
N SER A 219 -3.82 12.24 5.90
CA SER A 219 -4.11 10.85 5.59
C SER A 219 -3.57 10.42 4.24
N PHE A 220 -3.27 9.13 4.11
CA PHE A 220 -3.05 8.52 2.81
C PHE A 220 -4.40 8.14 2.24
N GLN A 221 -4.69 8.57 1.01
CA GLN A 221 -5.97 8.35 0.34
C GLN A 221 -5.75 7.70 -1.00
N SER A 222 -6.62 6.75 -1.36
CA SER A 222 -6.64 6.22 -2.72
C SER A 222 -7.20 7.25 -3.69
N VAL A 223 -6.69 7.21 -4.92
CA VAL A 223 -7.23 7.95 -6.06
C VAL A 223 -7.60 6.98 -7.17
N GLY A 224 -8.74 7.20 -7.82
CA GLY A 224 -9.25 6.33 -8.87
C GLY A 224 -9.78 4.96 -8.38
N PRO A 225 -9.94 3.99 -9.30
CA PRO A 225 -10.44 2.66 -8.98
C PRO A 225 -9.48 1.85 -8.11
N ILE A 226 -10.05 0.99 -7.26
CA ILE A 226 -9.30 0.07 -6.39
C ILE A 226 -9.32 -1.32 -7.03
N GLY A 227 -8.14 -1.86 -7.33
CA GLY A 227 -7.96 -3.22 -7.84
C GLY A 227 -7.96 -4.24 -6.71
N ILE A 228 -9.00 -5.07 -6.62
CA ILE A 228 -9.08 -6.20 -5.69
C ILE A 228 -8.47 -7.43 -6.37
N GLY A 229 -7.38 -7.94 -5.79
CA GLY A 229 -6.70 -9.16 -6.24
C GLY A 229 -7.39 -10.41 -5.70
N SER A 230 -7.53 -10.52 -4.38
CA SER A 230 -8.20 -11.67 -3.75
C SER A 230 -8.87 -11.33 -2.42
N ILE A 231 -9.80 -12.19 -2.01
CA ILE A 231 -10.46 -12.15 -0.69
C ILE A 231 -10.41 -13.57 -0.14
N LEU A 232 -9.89 -13.74 1.08
CA LEU A 232 -9.65 -15.06 1.69
C LEU A 232 -8.86 -16.03 0.79
N GLY A 233 -7.99 -15.48 -0.06
CA GLY A 233 -7.20 -16.23 -1.04
C GLY A 233 -7.91 -16.61 -2.34
N GLU A 234 -9.21 -16.36 -2.46
CA GLU A 234 -9.99 -16.57 -3.69
C GLU A 234 -9.80 -15.37 -4.64
N GLN A 235 -9.45 -15.64 -5.90
CA GLN A 235 -9.05 -14.62 -6.88
C GLN A 235 -10.26 -13.85 -7.41
N VAL A 236 -10.17 -12.52 -7.38
CA VAL A 236 -11.15 -11.57 -7.95
C VAL A 236 -10.54 -10.86 -9.16
N ASN A 237 -9.33 -10.33 -9.02
CA ASN A 237 -8.53 -9.64 -10.05
C ASN A 237 -9.30 -8.59 -10.88
N LYS A 238 -10.11 -7.74 -10.21
CA LYS A 238 -10.97 -6.73 -10.85
C LYS A 238 -10.91 -5.37 -10.16
N TYR A 239 -11.20 -4.32 -10.93
CA TYR A 239 -11.33 -2.95 -10.42
C TYR A 239 -12.74 -2.64 -9.94
N TYR A 240 -12.82 -1.88 -8.86
CA TYR A 240 -14.06 -1.35 -8.31
C TYR A 240 -13.91 0.14 -7.98
N THR A 241 -15.01 0.88 -8.06
CA THR A 241 -15.02 2.27 -7.57
C THR A 241 -14.95 2.23 -6.05
N GLY A 242 -14.20 3.13 -5.43
CA GLY A 242 -14.05 3.08 -3.98
C GLY A 242 -13.14 4.14 -3.40
N TYR A 243 -12.97 4.07 -2.08
CA TYR A 243 -12.02 4.87 -1.34
C TYR A 243 -11.35 4.01 -0.28
N LEU A 244 -10.02 4.04 -0.24
CA LEU A 244 -9.20 3.52 0.84
C LEU A 244 -8.52 4.72 1.51
N GLN A 245 -8.63 4.82 2.83
CA GLN A 245 -8.03 5.91 3.60
C GLN A 245 -7.33 5.37 4.85
N LEU A 246 -6.10 5.85 5.08
CA LEU A 246 -5.32 5.64 6.29
C LEU A 246 -5.06 6.98 6.96
N VAL A 247 -5.78 7.26 8.05
CA VAL A 247 -5.63 8.52 8.81
C VAL A 247 -4.69 8.30 9.98
N LYS A 248 -3.62 9.09 10.06
CA LYS A 248 -2.69 9.04 11.19
C LYS A 248 -3.17 9.97 12.30
N ARG A 249 -3.35 9.43 13.51
CA ARG A 249 -3.81 10.18 14.68
C ARG A 249 -3.01 9.80 15.91
N ARG A 250 -2.85 10.76 16.83
CA ARG A 250 -2.20 10.51 18.14
C ARG A 250 -2.91 9.40 18.93
N SER A 251 -4.24 9.39 18.92
CA SER A 251 -5.11 8.46 19.66
C SER A 251 -5.22 7.05 19.07
N GLY A 252 -4.64 6.81 17.88
CA GLY A 252 -4.77 5.56 17.15
C GLY A 252 -5.20 5.81 15.72
N ASP A 253 -4.55 5.11 14.81
CA ASP A 253 -4.74 5.33 13.38
C ASP A 253 -6.05 4.70 12.91
N VAL A 254 -6.63 5.28 11.86
CA VAL A 254 -7.93 4.89 11.33
C VAL A 254 -7.74 4.36 9.92
N LEU A 255 -8.35 3.21 9.65
CA LEU A 255 -8.47 2.64 8.31
C LEU A 255 -9.94 2.71 7.88
N ASN A 256 -10.23 3.29 6.71
CA ASN A 256 -11.54 3.23 6.09
C ASN A 256 -11.41 2.63 4.69
N LEU A 257 -12.33 1.73 4.34
CA LEU A 257 -12.46 1.15 3.02
C LEU A 257 -13.91 1.22 2.58
N TYR A 258 -14.16 1.83 1.43
CA TYR A 258 -15.43 1.82 0.73
C TYR A 258 -15.23 1.19 -0.64
N LEU A 259 -16.06 0.22 -0.98
CA LEU A 259 -16.09 -0.41 -2.31
C LEU A 259 -17.51 -0.35 -2.86
N GLU A 260 -17.63 0.07 -4.10
CA GLU A 260 -18.88 0.22 -4.85
C GLU A 260 -18.80 -0.63 -6.12
N ILE A 261 -19.68 -1.64 -6.18
CA ILE A 261 -19.92 -2.42 -7.39
C ILE A 261 -20.82 -1.60 -8.33
N ASP A 262 -21.89 -1.05 -7.76
CA ASP A 262 -22.77 -0.07 -8.40
C ASP A 262 -23.48 0.77 -7.32
N ARG A 263 -24.32 1.72 -7.75
CA ARG A 263 -25.04 2.66 -6.86
C ARG A 263 -25.89 1.98 -5.77
N ARG A 264 -26.32 0.73 -5.99
CA ARG A 264 -27.15 -0.05 -5.05
C ARG A 264 -26.33 -1.10 -4.30
N HIS A 265 -25.12 -1.43 -4.75
CA HIS A 265 -24.28 -2.50 -4.19
C HIS A 265 -22.93 -1.97 -3.73
N TRP A 266 -22.77 -1.82 -2.41
CA TRP A 266 -21.56 -1.30 -1.81
C TRP A 266 -21.24 -1.97 -0.46
N TYR A 267 -19.96 -1.91 -0.08
CA TYR A 267 -19.43 -2.39 1.19
C TYR A 267 -18.60 -1.29 1.85
N PHE A 268 -18.70 -1.17 3.17
CA PHE A 268 -17.96 -0.19 3.94
C PHE A 268 -17.35 -0.83 5.18
N PHE A 269 -16.06 -0.60 5.38
CA PHE A 269 -15.28 -1.01 6.55
C PHE A 269 -14.63 0.22 7.17
N SER A 270 -14.62 0.28 8.49
CA SER A 270 -13.97 1.35 9.26
C SER A 270 -13.37 0.76 10.53
N TYR A 271 -12.06 0.75 10.59
CA TYR A 271 -11.29 0.27 11.73
C TYR A 271 -10.68 1.44 12.50
N SER A 272 -10.90 1.43 13.81
CA SER A 272 -10.26 2.36 14.74
C SER A 272 -10.35 1.81 16.16
N HIS A 273 -9.37 2.10 17.01
CA HIS A 273 -9.39 1.72 18.43
C HIS A 273 -9.73 0.22 18.64
N ASN A 274 -9.11 -0.66 17.85
CA ASN A 274 -9.31 -2.12 17.89
C ASN A 274 -10.73 -2.60 17.59
N VAL A 275 -11.57 -1.76 16.97
CA VAL A 275 -12.91 -2.12 16.54
C VAL A 275 -13.02 -1.97 15.03
N MET A 276 -13.24 -3.10 14.34
CA MET A 276 -13.63 -3.11 12.93
C MET A 276 -15.14 -2.97 12.82
N GLN A 277 -15.61 -1.91 12.16
CA GLN A 277 -17.03 -1.70 11.90
C GLN A 277 -17.30 -1.95 10.43
N SER A 278 -18.31 -2.76 10.11
CA SER A 278 -18.67 -3.02 8.71
C SER A 278 -20.17 -2.94 8.46
N ILE A 279 -20.55 -2.44 7.29
CA ILE A 279 -21.93 -2.43 6.80
C ILE A 279 -21.93 -2.47 5.27
N SER A 280 -22.94 -3.10 4.70
CA SER A 280 -23.17 -3.14 3.25
C SER A 280 -24.59 -2.68 2.92
N SER A 281 -24.86 -2.34 1.66
CA SER A 281 -26.24 -2.29 1.17
C SER A 281 -26.89 -3.67 1.04
N ARG A 282 -26.10 -4.76 1.05
CA ARG A 282 -26.60 -6.14 1.00
C ARG A 282 -27.14 -6.57 2.37
N THR A 283 -28.43 -6.89 2.42
CA THR A 283 -29.09 -7.34 3.64
C THR A 283 -28.51 -8.64 4.18
N ASP A 284 -28.12 -9.56 3.30
CA ASP A 284 -27.58 -10.87 3.70
C ASP A 284 -26.21 -10.73 4.38
N PHE A 285 -25.32 -9.89 3.83
CA PHE A 285 -24.04 -9.54 4.45
C PHE A 285 -24.26 -9.00 5.88
N ASN A 286 -25.18 -8.05 6.03
CA ASN A 286 -25.49 -7.47 7.34
C ASN A 286 -26.15 -8.49 8.30
N LYS A 287 -26.94 -9.42 7.77
CA LYS A 287 -27.59 -10.48 8.54
C LYS A 287 -26.55 -11.45 9.11
N ILE A 288 -25.60 -11.91 8.29
CA ILE A 288 -24.46 -12.74 8.74
C ILE A 288 -23.76 -12.06 9.92
N LEU A 289 -23.43 -10.76 9.79
CA LEU A 289 -22.77 -10.04 10.87
C LEU A 289 -23.60 -10.02 12.15
N ARG A 290 -24.93 -9.81 12.07
CA ARG A 290 -25.84 -9.76 13.23
C ARG A 290 -26.02 -11.10 13.93
N GLU A 291 -26.04 -12.20 13.18
CA GLU A 291 -26.31 -13.55 13.70
C GLU A 291 -25.10 -14.18 14.39
N ILE A 292 -23.88 -13.75 14.05
CA ILE A 292 -22.67 -14.19 14.76
C ILE A 292 -22.70 -13.70 16.20
N LYS A 293 -22.54 -14.62 17.14
CA LYS A 293 -22.48 -14.34 18.58
C LYS A 293 -21.26 -13.48 18.94
N ASP A 294 -21.41 -12.62 19.96
CA ASP A 294 -20.40 -11.63 20.36
C ASP A 294 -19.05 -12.22 20.80
N ASP A 295 -19.03 -13.46 21.30
CA ASP A 295 -17.82 -14.20 21.65
C ASP A 295 -16.97 -14.52 20.41
N LYS A 296 -17.61 -14.95 19.31
CA LYS A 296 -16.95 -15.21 18.02
C LYS A 296 -16.53 -13.96 17.27
N ARG A 297 -17.07 -12.78 17.64
CA ARG A 297 -16.67 -11.50 17.06
C ARG A 297 -15.38 -10.93 17.62
N LYS A 298 -14.84 -11.54 18.67
CA LYS A 298 -13.58 -11.16 19.31
C LYS A 298 -12.46 -12.04 18.80
N ASP A 299 -11.28 -11.48 18.71
CA ASP A 299 -10.07 -12.30 18.60
C ASP A 299 -9.72 -12.83 20.00
N VAL A 300 -9.32 -14.10 20.09
CA VAL A 300 -9.09 -14.75 21.39
C VAL A 300 -7.93 -14.04 22.09
N GLN A 301 -8.15 -13.65 23.35
CA GLN A 301 -7.14 -12.98 24.16
C GLN A 301 -5.93 -13.90 24.38
N GLU A 302 -4.91 -13.81 23.54
CA GLU A 302 -3.54 -14.03 24.02
C GLU A 302 -3.29 -12.98 25.12
N LYS A 303 -2.77 -13.41 26.28
CA LYS A 303 -2.68 -12.63 27.53
C LYS A 303 -2.04 -11.23 27.41
N ASP A 304 -1.36 -10.93 26.29
CA ASP A 304 -0.64 -9.68 26.05
C ASP A 304 -1.13 -8.88 24.82
N ARG A 305 -2.22 -9.30 24.14
CA ARG A 305 -2.77 -8.58 22.97
C ARG A 305 -3.93 -7.66 23.33
N VAL A 306 -3.95 -6.47 22.71
CA VAL A 306 -5.08 -5.55 22.81
C VAL A 306 -6.32 -6.19 22.18
N ALA A 307 -7.43 -6.24 22.93
CA ALA A 307 -8.65 -6.88 22.50
C ALA A 307 -9.19 -6.27 21.19
N TYR A 308 -9.34 -7.12 20.17
CA TYR A 308 -9.96 -6.78 18.90
C TYR A 308 -11.40 -7.30 18.85
N ARG A 309 -12.29 -6.54 18.22
CA ARG A 309 -13.62 -7.04 17.84
C ARG A 309 -14.10 -6.43 16.54
N TYR A 310 -15.04 -7.10 15.88
CA TYR A 310 -15.82 -6.48 14.83
C TYR A 310 -17.29 -6.30 15.22
N ILE A 311 -17.92 -5.25 14.69
CA ILE A 311 -19.35 -4.93 14.89
C ILE A 311 -19.98 -4.44 13.59
N ILE A 312 -21.32 -4.43 13.55
CA ILE A 312 -22.03 -3.76 12.47
C ILE A 312 -21.89 -2.24 12.59
N SER A 313 -21.65 -1.57 11.46
CA SER A 313 -21.55 -0.12 11.33
C SER A 313 -22.92 0.51 11.06
N THR A 314 -22.95 1.82 10.77
CA THR A 314 -24.16 2.55 10.37
C THR A 314 -23.98 3.20 9.00
N THR A 315 -25.08 3.33 8.25
CA THR A 315 -25.08 4.05 6.97
C THR A 315 -24.69 5.52 7.15
N GLN A 316 -25.00 6.13 8.30
CA GLN A 316 -24.59 7.49 8.64
C GLN A 316 -23.07 7.64 8.68
N LYS A 317 -22.35 6.68 9.28
CA LYS A 317 -20.88 6.70 9.33
C LYS A 317 -20.27 6.59 7.93
N LYS A 318 -20.79 5.69 7.10
CA LYS A 318 -20.42 5.57 5.67
C LYS A 318 -20.69 6.87 4.90
N ASN A 319 -21.87 7.46 5.07
CA ASN A 319 -22.24 8.69 4.35
C ASN A 319 -21.40 9.89 4.77
N ARG A 320 -20.99 9.96 6.05
CA ARG A 320 -20.05 10.97 6.54
C ARG A 320 -18.69 10.81 5.86
N PHE A 321 -18.14 9.60 5.87
CA PHE A 321 -16.89 9.29 5.18
C PHE A 321 -16.91 9.69 3.70
N LEU A 322 -17.94 9.30 2.95
CA LEU A 322 -18.06 9.68 1.53
C LEU A 322 -18.17 11.18 1.30
N ARG A 323 -18.82 11.91 2.22
CA ARG A 323 -18.91 13.37 2.15
C ARG A 323 -17.53 14.01 2.33
N ASP A 324 -16.73 13.49 3.25
CA ASP A 324 -15.39 14.00 3.52
C ASP A 324 -14.46 13.73 2.33
N MET A 325 -14.50 12.52 1.75
CA MET A 325 -13.71 12.17 0.56
C MET A 325 -14.06 13.04 -0.66
N ARG A 326 -15.35 13.34 -0.90
CA ARG A 326 -15.78 14.19 -2.02
C ARG A 326 -15.37 15.65 -1.87
N LYS A 327 -15.30 16.15 -0.64
CA LYS A 327 -14.83 17.52 -0.36
C LYS A 327 -13.32 17.66 -0.50
N GLY A 328 -12.57 16.60 -0.21
CA GLY A 328 -11.12 16.57 -0.42
C GLY A 328 -10.74 16.58 -1.90
N GLY A 329 -11.45 15.80 -2.74
CA GLY A 329 -11.16 15.70 -4.17
C GLY A 329 -11.51 16.92 -5.02
N SER A 330 -12.37 17.83 -4.54
CA SER A 330 -12.78 19.02 -5.31
C SER A 330 -11.76 20.17 -5.29
N LEU A 331 -10.64 20.04 -4.56
CA LEU A 331 -9.58 21.04 -4.49
C LEU A 331 -8.41 20.77 -5.46
N GLU A 332 -8.43 19.64 -6.19
CA GLU A 332 -7.40 19.27 -7.18
C GLU A 332 -7.88 19.42 -8.63
N GLU A 333 -9.13 19.86 -8.86
CA GLU A 333 -9.70 20.13 -10.21
C GLU A 333 -9.77 21.64 -10.56
N GLU A 334 -9.25 22.52 -9.71
CA GLU A 334 -9.01 23.95 -10.00
C GLU A 334 -7.50 24.24 -10.01
#